data_AF-A0AB74B275-F1
#
_entry.id   AF-A0AB74B275-F1
#
_cell.length_a   1.000
_cell.length_b   1.000
_cell.length_c   1.000
_cell.angle_alpha   90.00
_cell.angle_beta   90.00
_cell.angle_gamma   90.00
#
_symmetry.space_group_name_H-M   'P 1'
#
loop_
_entity.id
_entity.type
_entity.pdbx_description
1 polymer ?
#
loop_
_entity_poly.entity_id
_entity_poly.type
_entity_poly.pdbx_seq_one_letter_code
_entity_poly.pdbx_strand_id
1 'polypeptide(L)'
;MPDNRPDTTSPPASVWVKFLRNYGPIPTNENLFDEHVTKALARAGVRPVVLPTPRLEEMKDIVSAAGCSLLVAGTAGDGKTYHCRKLWSELGGVDADWASPGSIKRLDLDGREIVFVKDLSELGEAEGEEILEGLEASFSGDDTVSYVVATNHGQILDRLRRRVEKTGSPSQIRQTVQQAFINPGAQNDRLAVVDLSRAASRGSLEDVLRAVAEHPDWERCEECSLNSGDRICPIAENRARVIGASDDKLFAKRLGDLVELSRLNGAHLPVRDLLALATNILLGHPDVKEDLMKCQDVHRIQDDGTVDKASLYRNVFGSNLTKKRAMARPVFRMLSVFGAGQETANGIDGLLVYGFDDTRLRESFDRLVANDRFYGASPAYLAAQRRYLEGEEGVREDEDDDAFLARLADQRRRLFFTLPDDSGPSYPNWGLTSFRHAGDYLATVQAVEGRRSAAADKASSMLVKGLNRVFTGLLVENTDRLFVADGGGAARSRTSVLCQTEVPVRRSAGMSVSVCKDEGTGIPCMDVVVASGQPAVRFHMTPVRFEFLCRVAEGALPGSFSNECLEDLLAFKARLLGAAETARKAESEDSSAWDDAQTLDLSFIEVNDRNGQGALHRVTLRVPE
;
A
#
# COMPACT_ATOMS: atom_id res chain seq x y z
N MET A 1 33.77 -32.82 40.73
CA MET A 1 32.69 -32.72 39.74
C MET A 1 33.01 -31.51 38.89
N PRO A 2 33.41 -31.67 37.61
CA PRO A 2 33.78 -30.54 36.79
C PRO A 2 32.55 -29.74 36.38
N ASP A 3 32.73 -28.42 36.46
CA ASP A 3 31.83 -27.33 36.11
C ASP A 3 31.46 -27.41 34.62
N ASN A 4 30.22 -27.83 34.33
CA ASN A 4 29.69 -27.99 32.98
C ASN A 4 29.24 -26.62 32.45
N ARG A 5 30.19 -25.76 32.08
CA ARG A 5 29.87 -24.55 31.30
C ARG A 5 29.33 -24.99 29.94
N PRO A 6 28.14 -24.51 29.50
CA PRO A 6 27.67 -24.81 28.17
C PRO A 6 28.66 -24.25 27.15
N ASP A 7 29.02 -25.08 26.18
CA ASP A 7 29.95 -24.75 25.10
C ASP A 7 29.59 -23.38 24.49
N THR A 8 30.58 -22.49 24.47
CA THR A 8 30.50 -21.13 23.91
C THR A 8 30.65 -21.16 22.39
N THR A 9 30.01 -22.12 21.73
CA THR A 9 29.87 -22.14 20.28
C THR A 9 28.89 -21.04 19.89
N SER A 10 29.38 -20.04 19.15
CA SER A 10 28.52 -18.99 18.60
C SER A 10 27.33 -19.63 17.87
N PRO A 11 26.11 -19.12 18.05
CA PRO A 11 24.94 -19.71 17.40
C PRO A 11 25.14 -19.85 15.89
N PRO A 12 24.68 -20.95 15.29
CA PRO A 12 25.12 -21.41 13.97
C PRO A 12 24.70 -20.48 12.81
N ALA A 13 23.57 -19.76 12.94
CA ALA A 13 23.12 -18.74 11.98
C ALA A 13 23.53 -17.29 12.35
N SER A 14 24.43 -17.09 13.32
CA SER A 14 24.80 -15.76 13.83
C SER A 14 25.33 -14.81 12.75
N VAL A 15 26.06 -15.33 11.76
CA VAL A 15 26.59 -14.55 10.63
C VAL A 15 25.47 -14.04 9.74
N TRP A 16 24.51 -14.92 9.40
CA TRP A 16 23.34 -14.56 8.60
C TRP A 16 22.46 -13.53 9.30
N VAL A 17 22.13 -13.75 10.58
CA VAL A 17 21.33 -12.79 11.36
C VAL A 17 22.04 -11.44 11.47
N LYS A 18 23.36 -11.44 11.67
CA LYS A 18 24.17 -10.20 11.70
C LYS A 18 24.16 -9.48 10.36
N PHE A 19 24.19 -10.21 9.25
CA PHE A 19 24.07 -9.64 7.92
C PHE A 19 22.66 -9.06 7.68
N LEU A 20 21.61 -9.82 8.02
CA LEU A 20 20.22 -9.39 7.84
C LEU A 20 19.93 -8.09 8.57
N ARG A 21 20.49 -7.87 9.76
CA ARG A 21 20.40 -6.59 10.51
C ARG A 21 20.81 -5.36 9.69
N ASN A 22 21.69 -5.49 8.71
CA ASN A 22 22.11 -4.37 7.86
C ASN A 22 20.97 -3.84 6.98
N TYR A 23 19.95 -4.66 6.70
CA TYR A 23 18.72 -4.23 6.03
C TYR A 23 17.73 -3.57 6.98
N GLY A 24 17.85 -3.82 8.29
CA GLY A 24 16.91 -3.32 9.29
C GLY A 24 16.97 -1.80 9.51
N PRO A 25 16.04 -1.25 10.30
CA PRO A 25 15.94 0.19 10.59
C PRO A 25 17.05 0.73 11.54
N ILE A 26 18.31 0.41 11.26
CA ILE A 26 19.48 0.89 12.01
C ILE A 26 19.95 2.29 11.53
N PRO A 27 20.72 3.04 12.34
CA PRO A 27 21.12 4.42 12.01
C PRO A 27 22.18 4.51 10.90
N THR A 28 23.01 3.48 10.73
CA THR A 28 24.05 3.40 9.70
C THR A 28 23.45 2.93 8.37
N ASN A 29 22.85 3.87 7.65
CA ASN A 29 22.09 3.63 6.41
C ASN A 29 22.94 3.58 5.12
N GLU A 30 24.25 3.76 5.20
CA GLU A 30 25.12 3.84 4.00
C GLU A 30 25.43 2.47 3.37
N ASN A 31 25.05 1.35 4.00
CA ASN A 31 25.47 0.00 3.58
C ASN A 31 24.51 -0.71 2.60
N LEU A 32 23.52 -0.01 2.02
CA LEU A 32 22.45 -0.64 1.22
C LEU A 32 22.59 -0.47 -0.30
N PHE A 33 23.71 0.07 -0.78
CA PHE A 33 24.01 0.13 -2.21
C PHE A 33 24.47 -1.23 -2.73
N ASP A 34 24.04 -1.61 -3.92
CA ASP A 34 24.33 -2.92 -4.55
C ASP A 34 25.85 -3.25 -4.52
N GLU A 35 26.73 -2.25 -4.67
CA GLU A 35 28.18 -2.42 -4.57
C GLU A 35 28.69 -2.67 -3.14
N HIS A 36 28.10 -2.02 -2.13
CA HIS A 36 28.48 -2.18 -0.73
C HIS A 36 27.96 -3.51 -0.18
N VAL A 37 26.75 -3.90 -0.58
CA VAL A 37 26.13 -5.19 -0.24
C VAL A 37 26.94 -6.35 -0.82
N THR A 38 27.36 -6.28 -2.10
CA THR A 38 28.16 -7.34 -2.73
C THR A 38 29.54 -7.49 -2.08
N LYS A 39 30.22 -6.38 -1.74
CA LYS A 39 31.50 -6.42 -1.01
C LYS A 39 31.33 -6.94 0.42
N ALA A 40 30.25 -6.59 1.11
CA ALA A 40 29.96 -7.06 2.46
C ALA A 40 29.61 -8.56 2.48
N LEU A 41 28.84 -9.04 1.50
CA LEU A 41 28.50 -10.46 1.30
C LEU A 41 29.75 -11.32 1.08
N ALA A 42 30.63 -10.89 0.18
CA ALA A 42 31.88 -11.59 -0.11
C ALA A 42 32.79 -11.70 1.13
N ARG A 43 32.82 -10.66 1.97
CA ARG A 43 33.58 -10.67 3.25
C ARG A 43 32.91 -11.53 4.33
N ALA A 44 31.58 -11.63 4.33
CA ALA A 44 30.83 -12.35 5.36
C ALA A 44 30.64 -13.85 5.03
N GLY A 45 30.87 -14.28 3.78
CA GLY A 45 30.65 -15.67 3.35
C GLY A 45 29.17 -16.07 3.35
N VAL A 46 28.27 -15.10 3.15
CA VAL A 46 26.82 -15.25 3.14
C VAL A 46 26.31 -15.12 1.71
N ARG A 47 25.29 -15.90 1.34
CA ARG A 47 24.66 -15.79 0.01
C ARG A 47 23.82 -14.50 -0.09
N PRO A 48 23.80 -13.79 -1.23
CA PRO A 48 22.93 -12.63 -1.42
C PRO A 48 21.45 -13.02 -1.32
N VAL A 49 20.63 -12.11 -0.79
CA VAL A 49 19.17 -12.17 -1.01
C VAL A 49 18.91 -11.91 -2.49
N VAL A 50 18.40 -12.93 -3.19
CA VAL A 50 18.03 -12.82 -4.60
C VAL A 50 16.53 -12.55 -4.68
N LEU A 51 16.19 -11.37 -5.21
CA LEU A 51 14.81 -10.99 -5.46
C LEU A 51 14.46 -11.20 -6.93
N PRO A 52 13.22 -11.61 -7.25
CA PRO A 52 12.69 -11.56 -8.60
C PRO A 52 12.86 -10.17 -9.18
N THR A 53 13.14 -10.11 -10.49
CA THR A 53 13.32 -8.86 -11.23
C THR A 53 12.10 -8.68 -12.13
N PRO A 54 11.02 -8.07 -11.62
CA PRO A 54 9.81 -7.88 -12.42
C PRO A 54 10.14 -7.05 -13.66
N ARG A 55 9.45 -7.34 -14.78
CA ARG A 55 9.66 -6.66 -16.08
C ARG A 55 11.05 -6.86 -16.70
N LEU A 56 11.87 -7.79 -16.21
CA LEU A 56 13.17 -8.08 -16.81
C LEU A 56 13.05 -8.57 -18.27
N GLU A 57 12.11 -9.47 -18.54
CA GLU A 57 11.83 -9.93 -19.92
C GLU A 57 11.39 -8.76 -20.81
N GLU A 58 10.50 -7.88 -20.32
CA GLU A 58 10.10 -6.68 -21.05
C GLU A 58 11.31 -5.77 -21.34
N MET A 59 12.18 -5.55 -20.36
CA MET A 59 13.41 -4.76 -20.55
C MET A 59 14.35 -5.41 -21.57
N LYS A 60 14.43 -6.74 -21.56
CA LYS A 60 15.23 -7.52 -22.51
C LYS A 60 14.67 -7.42 -23.93
N ASP A 61 13.35 -7.55 -24.10
CA ASP A 61 12.67 -7.41 -25.38
C ASP A 61 12.86 -6.00 -25.96
N ILE A 62 12.71 -4.96 -25.12
CA ILE A 62 12.94 -3.56 -25.50
C ILE A 62 14.37 -3.37 -26.00
N VAL A 63 15.36 -3.79 -25.20
CA VAL A 63 16.77 -3.56 -25.55
C VAL A 63 17.20 -4.44 -26.71
N SER A 64 16.61 -5.62 -26.89
CA SER A 64 16.91 -6.50 -28.04
C SER A 64 16.29 -5.98 -29.35
N ALA A 65 15.23 -5.17 -29.28
CA ALA A 65 14.72 -4.47 -30.45
C ALA A 65 15.76 -3.46 -30.97
N ALA A 66 16.05 -3.51 -32.28
CA ALA A 66 17.02 -2.62 -32.91
C ALA A 66 16.56 -1.15 -32.80
N GLY A 67 17.48 -0.26 -32.44
CA GLY A 67 17.24 1.19 -32.39
C GLY A 67 16.41 1.69 -31.20
N CYS A 68 16.13 0.86 -30.20
CA CYS A 68 15.39 1.27 -29.00
C CYS A 68 16.32 1.45 -27.78
N SER A 69 16.27 2.64 -27.17
CA SER A 69 16.91 2.93 -25.88
C SER A 69 15.92 2.78 -24.73
N LEU A 70 16.43 2.48 -23.53
CA LEU A 70 15.67 2.18 -22.33
C LEU A 70 16.07 3.11 -21.17
N LEU A 71 15.08 3.79 -20.59
CA LEU A 71 15.21 4.45 -19.29
C LEU A 71 14.65 3.55 -18.19
N VAL A 72 15.49 3.18 -17.23
CA VAL A 72 15.08 2.51 -15.99
C VAL A 72 14.86 3.57 -14.93
N ALA A 73 13.62 4.03 -14.81
CA ALA A 73 13.24 5.09 -13.89
C ALA A 73 12.79 4.52 -12.53
N GLY A 74 12.84 5.34 -11.50
CA GLY A 74 12.41 4.97 -10.15
C GLY A 74 13.02 5.88 -9.10
N THR A 75 12.53 5.82 -7.88
CA THR A 75 13.07 6.55 -6.72
C THR A 75 14.26 5.83 -6.08
N ALA A 76 14.88 6.45 -5.09
CA ALA A 76 16.00 5.87 -4.35
C ALA A 76 15.56 4.62 -3.55
N GLY A 77 16.20 3.48 -3.83
CA GLY A 77 15.92 2.21 -3.16
C GLY A 77 15.00 1.24 -3.94
N ASP A 78 14.55 1.62 -5.14
CA ASP A 78 13.73 0.76 -6.02
C ASP A 78 14.53 -0.33 -6.75
N GLY A 79 15.86 -0.33 -6.58
CA GLY A 79 16.72 -1.36 -7.17
C GLY A 79 17.03 -1.16 -8.66
N LYS A 80 17.02 0.09 -9.17
CA LYS A 80 17.37 0.40 -10.57
C LYS A 80 18.70 -0.23 -11.03
N THR A 81 19.75 -0.04 -10.23
CA THR A 81 21.09 -0.60 -10.51
C THR A 81 21.08 -2.13 -10.49
N TYR A 82 20.29 -2.74 -9.60
CA TYR A 82 20.10 -4.20 -9.56
C TYR A 82 19.39 -4.72 -10.82
N HIS A 83 18.35 -4.02 -11.30
CA HIS A 83 17.67 -4.38 -12.55
C HIS A 83 18.60 -4.25 -13.75
N CYS A 84 19.40 -3.18 -13.82
CA CYS A 84 20.39 -3.02 -14.88
C CYS A 84 21.48 -4.10 -14.84
N ARG A 85 21.93 -4.51 -13.65
CA ARG A 85 22.88 -5.62 -13.48
C ARG A 85 22.32 -6.96 -13.96
N LYS A 86 21.04 -7.22 -13.67
CA LYS A 86 20.35 -8.43 -14.12
C LYS A 86 20.16 -8.43 -15.64
N LEU A 87 19.76 -7.31 -16.22
CA LEU A 87 19.67 -7.15 -17.67
C LEU A 87 21.03 -7.32 -18.35
N TRP A 88 22.10 -6.74 -17.78
CA TRP A 88 23.47 -6.94 -18.24
C TRP A 88 23.84 -8.42 -18.30
N SER A 89 23.54 -9.18 -17.24
CA SER A 89 23.83 -10.61 -17.16
C SER A 89 23.03 -11.41 -18.20
N GLU A 90 21.74 -11.09 -18.38
CA GLU A 90 20.84 -11.74 -19.34
C GLU A 90 21.24 -11.50 -20.81
N LEU A 91 21.87 -10.36 -21.09
CA LEU A 91 22.39 -10.03 -22.42
C LEU A 91 23.81 -10.58 -22.65
N GLY A 92 24.34 -11.39 -21.74
CA GLY A 92 25.64 -12.06 -21.89
C GLY A 92 26.83 -11.27 -21.31
N GLY A 93 26.59 -10.18 -20.60
CA GLY A 93 27.62 -9.41 -19.91
C GLY A 93 28.21 -10.16 -18.71
N VAL A 94 29.51 -9.94 -18.46
CA VAL A 94 30.24 -10.60 -17.35
C VAL A 94 30.07 -9.84 -16.03
N ASP A 95 29.79 -10.55 -14.94
CA ASP A 95 29.59 -9.95 -13.61
C ASP A 95 30.80 -9.15 -13.10
N ALA A 96 32.02 -9.63 -13.39
CA ALA A 96 33.26 -8.95 -13.01
C ALA A 96 33.37 -7.56 -13.66
N ASP A 97 32.94 -7.42 -14.91
CA ASP A 97 32.97 -6.15 -15.65
C ASP A 97 31.94 -5.17 -15.08
N TRP A 98 30.76 -5.66 -14.71
CA TRP A 98 29.78 -4.84 -14.00
C TRP A 98 30.31 -4.35 -12.64
N ALA A 99 30.98 -5.22 -11.89
CA ALA A 99 31.53 -4.92 -10.57
C ALA A 99 32.78 -4.01 -10.62
N SER A 100 33.40 -3.84 -11.78
CA SER A 100 34.56 -2.95 -11.95
C SER A 100 34.18 -1.48 -11.70
N PRO A 101 35.13 -0.62 -11.28
CA PRO A 101 34.88 0.80 -11.05
C PRO A 101 34.28 1.51 -12.29
N GLY A 102 33.51 2.56 -12.05
CA GLY A 102 32.88 3.38 -13.10
C GLY A 102 31.39 3.10 -13.27
N SER A 103 30.64 4.18 -13.53
CA SER A 103 29.17 4.18 -13.62
C SER A 103 28.67 3.87 -15.04
N ILE A 104 29.54 3.88 -16.06
CA ILE A 104 29.21 3.52 -17.44
C ILE A 104 29.82 2.17 -17.80
N LYS A 105 29.02 1.27 -18.37
CA LYS A 105 29.42 -0.06 -18.87
C LYS A 105 28.97 -0.21 -20.33
N ARG A 106 29.71 -0.99 -21.12
CA ARG A 106 29.47 -1.17 -22.56
C ARG A 106 29.42 -2.65 -22.90
N LEU A 107 28.44 -3.06 -23.68
CA LEU A 107 28.22 -4.43 -24.14
C LEU A 107 27.96 -4.41 -25.64
N ASP A 108 28.57 -5.31 -26.40
CA ASP A 108 28.20 -5.52 -27.81
C ASP A 108 27.03 -6.52 -27.87
N LEU A 109 25.97 -6.13 -28.56
CA LEU A 109 24.80 -6.98 -28.81
C LEU A 109 24.46 -6.93 -30.30
N ASP A 110 24.70 -8.03 -31.01
CA ASP A 110 24.46 -8.17 -32.45
C ASP A 110 25.15 -7.09 -33.32
N GLY A 111 26.36 -6.66 -32.93
CA GLY A 111 27.13 -5.63 -33.64
C GLY A 111 26.67 -4.18 -33.38
N ARG A 112 25.78 -3.99 -32.39
CA ARG A 112 25.36 -2.70 -31.84
C ARG A 112 25.92 -2.54 -30.44
N GLU A 113 26.41 -1.35 -30.12
CA GLU A 113 26.89 -1.06 -28.76
C GLU A 113 25.70 -0.73 -27.84
N ILE A 114 25.61 -1.40 -26.70
CA ILE A 114 24.69 -1.07 -25.61
C ILE A 114 25.46 -0.37 -24.48
N VAL A 115 25.14 0.88 -24.23
CA VAL A 115 25.74 1.70 -23.16
C VAL A 115 24.84 1.67 -21.93
N PHE A 116 25.31 1.02 -20.86
CA PHE A 116 24.66 0.96 -19.57
C PHE A 116 25.16 2.09 -18.66
N VAL A 117 24.24 2.83 -18.06
CA VAL A 117 24.52 3.83 -17.02
C VAL A 117 23.90 3.37 -15.71
N LYS A 118 24.75 3.02 -14.74
CA LYS A 118 24.36 2.45 -13.41
C LYS A 118 23.50 3.38 -12.58
N ASP A 119 23.82 4.68 -12.60
CA ASP A 119 23.09 5.77 -11.97
C ASP A 119 23.46 7.09 -12.66
N LEU A 120 22.49 7.73 -13.31
CA LEU A 120 22.68 9.01 -13.99
C LEU A 120 23.18 10.10 -13.03
N SER A 121 22.86 10.03 -11.74
CA SER A 121 23.21 11.06 -10.76
C SER A 121 24.67 11.05 -10.32
N GLU A 122 25.35 9.92 -10.48
CA GLU A 122 26.78 9.79 -10.16
C GLU A 122 27.67 10.39 -11.26
N LEU A 123 27.13 10.56 -12.49
CA LEU A 123 27.88 11.12 -13.60
C LEU A 123 28.15 12.61 -13.40
N GLY A 124 29.36 13.04 -13.74
CA GLY A 124 29.72 14.45 -13.85
C GLY A 124 28.91 15.18 -14.91
N GLU A 125 29.06 16.50 -14.98
CA GLU A 125 28.30 17.32 -15.92
C GLU A 125 28.63 16.97 -17.39
N ALA A 126 29.92 16.84 -17.73
CA ALA A 126 30.35 16.51 -19.09
C ALA A 126 29.91 15.10 -19.54
N GLU A 127 30.16 14.08 -18.73
CA GLU A 127 29.72 12.69 -19.00
C GLU A 127 28.20 12.59 -19.11
N GLY A 128 27.48 13.34 -18.25
CA GLY A 128 26.04 13.42 -18.28
C GLY A 128 25.50 13.99 -19.59
N GLU A 129 26.10 15.07 -20.10
CA GLU A 129 25.71 15.67 -21.38
C GLU A 129 26.01 14.72 -22.55
N GLU A 130 27.16 14.03 -22.56
CA GLU A 130 27.51 13.03 -23.59
C GLU A 130 26.47 11.90 -23.67
N ILE A 131 26.03 11.37 -22.52
CA ILE A 131 24.97 10.35 -22.47
C ILE A 131 23.65 10.88 -23.01
N LEU A 132 23.28 12.13 -22.71
CA LEU A 132 22.03 12.72 -23.19
C LEU A 132 22.08 13.05 -24.69
N GLU A 133 23.23 13.47 -25.20
CA GLU A 133 23.47 13.67 -26.64
C GLU A 133 23.33 12.36 -27.40
N GLY A 134 23.98 11.30 -26.92
CA GLY A 134 23.88 9.97 -27.49
C GLY A 134 22.45 9.42 -27.47
N LEU A 135 21.74 9.61 -26.34
CA LEU A 135 20.34 9.19 -26.22
C LEU A 135 19.43 9.91 -27.22
N GLU A 136 19.66 11.21 -27.47
CA GLU A 136 18.92 11.97 -28.49
C GLU A 136 19.29 11.55 -29.91
N ALA A 137 20.56 11.21 -30.19
CA ALA A 137 20.98 10.68 -31.48
C ALA A 137 20.31 9.33 -31.78
N SER A 138 20.28 8.42 -30.79
CA SER A 138 19.59 7.13 -30.88
C SER A 138 18.08 7.33 -31.11
N PHE A 139 17.47 8.25 -30.37
CA PHE A 139 16.08 8.65 -30.56
C PHE A 139 15.80 9.23 -31.97
N SER A 140 16.79 9.87 -32.60
CA SER A 140 16.65 10.52 -33.91
C SER A 140 16.87 9.60 -35.11
N GLY A 141 17.37 8.37 -34.92
CA GLY A 141 17.68 7.49 -36.05
C GLY A 141 18.98 6.68 -35.95
N ASP A 142 19.82 6.94 -34.95
CA ASP A 142 21.10 6.22 -34.83
C ASP A 142 20.91 4.85 -34.18
N ASP A 143 20.94 3.81 -34.99
CA ASP A 143 20.76 2.42 -34.54
C ASP A 143 22.11 1.73 -34.21
N THR A 144 23.24 2.45 -34.25
CA THR A 144 24.58 1.90 -33.95
C THR A 144 24.84 1.78 -32.45
N VAL A 145 24.18 2.60 -31.64
CA VAL A 145 24.28 2.62 -30.18
C VAL A 145 22.90 2.66 -29.56
N SER A 146 22.69 1.92 -28.48
CA SER A 146 21.49 2.02 -27.65
C SER A 146 21.87 2.18 -26.18
N TYR A 147 21.00 2.85 -25.43
CA TYR A 147 21.32 3.26 -24.07
C TYR A 147 20.38 2.59 -23.08
N VAL A 148 20.93 2.11 -21.96
CA VAL A 148 20.18 1.65 -20.79
C VAL A 148 20.56 2.53 -19.61
N VAL A 149 19.69 3.47 -19.24
CA VAL A 149 20.02 4.50 -18.25
C VAL A 149 19.16 4.38 -17.00
N ALA A 150 19.79 4.05 -15.87
CA ALA A 150 19.14 4.13 -14.56
C ALA A 150 19.10 5.57 -14.07
N THR A 151 17.90 6.08 -13.75
CA THR A 151 17.74 7.48 -13.31
C THR A 151 16.58 7.65 -12.33
N ASN A 152 16.65 8.69 -11.49
CA ASN A 152 15.48 9.17 -10.75
C ASN A 152 14.61 10.08 -11.63
N HIS A 153 13.29 10.11 -11.39
CA HIS A 153 12.32 10.92 -12.17
C HIS A 153 12.72 12.39 -12.28
N GLY A 154 13.02 13.02 -11.14
CA GLY A 154 13.37 14.44 -11.10
C GLY A 154 14.71 14.76 -11.74
N GLN A 155 15.68 13.84 -11.69
CA GLN A 155 17.04 14.09 -12.15
C GLN A 155 17.15 14.12 -13.67
N ILE A 156 16.50 13.18 -14.37
CA ILE A 156 16.49 13.19 -15.85
C ILE A 156 15.79 14.47 -16.36
N LEU A 157 14.64 14.83 -15.78
CA LEU A 157 13.92 16.04 -16.16
C LEU A 157 14.71 17.32 -15.86
N ASP A 158 15.39 17.39 -14.72
CA ASP A 158 16.22 18.55 -14.34
C ASP A 158 17.44 18.69 -15.26
N ARG A 159 18.12 17.59 -15.61
CA ARG A 159 19.24 17.63 -16.57
C ARG A 159 18.78 18.07 -17.96
N LEU A 160 17.68 17.50 -18.45
CA LEU A 160 17.09 17.93 -19.73
C LEU A 160 16.68 19.41 -19.70
N ARG A 161 16.14 19.92 -18.59
CA ARG A 161 15.81 21.35 -18.45
C ARG A 161 17.06 22.22 -18.51
N ARG A 162 18.09 21.91 -17.72
CA ARG A 162 19.36 22.68 -17.71
C ARG A 162 20.04 22.69 -19.07
N ARG A 163 19.96 21.59 -19.81
CA ARG A 163 20.51 21.51 -21.17
C ARG A 163 19.82 22.50 -22.11
N VAL A 164 18.49 22.56 -22.08
CA VAL A 164 17.71 23.56 -22.86
C VAL A 164 18.09 24.99 -22.48
N GLU A 165 18.29 25.27 -21.19
CA GLU A 165 18.72 26.58 -20.70
C GLU A 165 20.12 26.97 -21.25
N LYS A 166 21.02 26.01 -21.43
CA LYS A 166 22.38 26.24 -21.97
C LYS A 166 22.44 26.34 -23.48
N THR A 167 21.77 25.43 -24.19
CA THR A 167 21.89 25.29 -25.65
C THR A 167 20.86 26.12 -26.41
N GLY A 168 19.82 26.61 -25.72
CA GLY A 168 18.70 27.34 -26.32
C GLY A 168 17.79 26.46 -27.21
N SER A 169 18.06 25.16 -27.32
CA SER A 169 17.31 24.23 -28.16
C SER A 169 16.52 23.24 -27.29
N PRO A 170 15.21 23.03 -27.55
CA PRO A 170 14.41 22.07 -26.79
C PRO A 170 14.91 20.65 -27.03
N SER A 171 15.10 19.88 -25.95
CA SER A 171 15.42 18.46 -26.03
C SER A 171 14.26 17.69 -26.67
N GLN A 172 14.59 16.85 -27.67
CA GLN A 172 13.61 16.07 -28.42
C GLN A 172 12.95 14.98 -27.57
N ILE A 173 13.66 14.47 -26.56
CA ILE A 173 13.19 13.38 -25.70
C ILE A 173 12.40 13.87 -24.47
N ARG A 174 12.50 15.16 -24.12
CA ARG A 174 11.89 15.70 -22.89
C ARG A 174 10.38 15.47 -22.81
N GLN A 175 9.66 15.73 -23.90
CA GLN A 175 8.21 15.55 -23.92
C GLN A 175 7.84 14.08 -23.79
N THR A 176 8.55 13.18 -24.49
CA THR A 176 8.35 11.74 -24.42
C THR A 176 8.56 11.22 -22.99
N VAL A 177 9.67 11.60 -22.35
CA VAL A 177 9.98 11.21 -20.96
C VAL A 177 8.93 11.75 -19.99
N GLN A 178 8.52 13.02 -20.14
CA GLN A 178 7.50 13.62 -19.29
C GLN A 178 6.12 12.93 -19.46
N GLN A 179 5.74 12.62 -20.69
CA GLN A 179 4.49 11.89 -20.97
C GLN A 179 4.53 10.48 -20.41
N ALA A 180 5.64 9.75 -20.53
CA ALA A 180 5.77 8.41 -19.96
C ALA A 180 5.63 8.40 -18.43
N PHE A 181 6.09 9.45 -17.73
CA PHE A 181 5.90 9.58 -16.28
C PHE A 181 4.47 9.96 -15.89
N ILE A 182 3.72 10.68 -16.73
CA ILE A 182 2.34 11.05 -16.45
C ILE A 182 1.40 9.90 -16.83
N ASN A 183 1.60 9.34 -18.01
CA ASN A 183 0.81 8.28 -18.60
C ASN A 183 1.70 7.07 -18.89
N PRO A 184 1.71 6.05 -18.01
CA PRO A 184 2.60 4.89 -18.14
C PRO A 184 2.30 4.01 -19.37
N GLY A 185 1.15 4.20 -20.03
CA GLY A 185 0.83 3.57 -21.31
C GLY A 185 1.39 4.30 -22.53
N ALA A 186 2.00 5.48 -22.36
CA ALA A 186 2.64 6.23 -23.44
C ALA A 186 4.01 5.60 -23.76
N GLN A 187 4.04 4.68 -24.72
CA GLN A 187 5.27 4.11 -25.25
C GLN A 187 5.71 4.84 -26.52
N ASN A 188 7.02 4.86 -26.75
CA ASN A 188 7.64 5.36 -27.97
C ASN A 188 8.56 4.27 -28.53
N ASP A 189 8.52 4.09 -29.85
CA ASP A 189 9.24 3.01 -30.53
C ASP A 189 10.76 3.06 -30.36
N ARG A 190 11.33 4.25 -30.14
CA ARG A 190 12.79 4.47 -30.01
C ARG A 190 13.27 4.75 -28.58
N LEU A 191 12.36 5.08 -27.66
CA LEU A 191 12.69 5.32 -26.25
C LEU A 191 11.60 4.80 -25.32
N ALA A 192 11.88 3.67 -24.69
CA ALA A 192 11.00 3.10 -23.68
C ALA A 192 11.39 3.57 -22.28
N VAL A 193 10.39 3.70 -21.40
CA VAL A 193 10.57 4.05 -19.99
C VAL A 193 9.96 2.97 -19.12
N VAL A 194 10.80 2.26 -18.38
CA VAL A 194 10.38 1.28 -17.38
C VAL A 194 10.51 1.92 -16.01
N ASP A 195 9.37 2.32 -15.43
CA ASP A 195 9.30 2.92 -14.10
C ASP A 195 9.11 1.86 -13.01
N LEU A 196 10.16 1.62 -12.23
CA LEU A 196 10.18 0.66 -11.11
C LEU A 196 9.46 1.17 -9.86
N SER A 197 9.20 2.48 -9.75
CA SER A 197 8.46 3.03 -8.59
C SER A 197 7.00 2.59 -8.55
N ARG A 198 6.48 2.07 -9.66
CA ARG A 198 5.11 1.57 -9.75
C ARG A 198 5.02 0.06 -9.59
N ALA A 199 6.17 -0.63 -9.45
CA ALA A 199 6.24 -2.09 -9.39
C ALA A 199 6.02 -2.65 -7.97
N ALA A 200 6.23 -1.85 -6.92
CA ALA A 200 6.05 -2.27 -5.54
C ALA A 200 4.57 -2.57 -5.27
N SER A 201 4.24 -3.85 -5.20
CA SER A 201 2.90 -4.39 -5.00
C SER A 201 2.90 -5.42 -3.88
N ARG A 202 1.70 -5.94 -3.55
CA ARG A 202 1.58 -7.17 -2.76
C ARG A 202 2.61 -8.24 -3.14
N GLY A 203 2.81 -8.48 -4.44
CA GLY A 203 3.76 -9.49 -4.94
C GLY A 203 5.21 -9.19 -4.54
N SER A 204 5.64 -7.94 -4.58
CA SER A 204 7.00 -7.55 -4.19
C SER A 204 7.27 -7.78 -2.70
N LEU A 205 6.28 -7.53 -1.83
CA LEU A 205 6.39 -7.87 -0.42
C LEU A 205 6.50 -9.39 -0.24
N GLU A 206 5.61 -10.16 -0.86
CA GLU A 206 5.61 -11.63 -0.76
C GLU A 206 6.95 -12.22 -1.23
N ASP A 207 7.52 -11.68 -2.31
CA ASP A 207 8.84 -12.03 -2.81
C ASP A 207 9.96 -11.74 -1.81
N VAL A 208 9.95 -10.55 -1.19
CA VAL A 208 10.93 -10.17 -0.17
C VAL A 208 10.82 -11.05 1.08
N LEU A 209 9.61 -11.24 1.59
CA LEU A 209 9.37 -12.10 2.76
C LEU A 209 9.84 -13.52 2.49
N ARG A 210 9.51 -14.07 1.33
CA ARG A 210 9.95 -15.40 0.89
C ARG A 210 11.47 -15.47 0.79
N ALA A 211 12.10 -14.56 0.05
CA ALA A 211 13.55 -14.57 -0.16
C ALA A 211 14.34 -14.44 1.15
N VAL A 212 13.83 -13.68 2.12
CA VAL A 212 14.44 -13.55 3.45
C VAL A 212 14.16 -14.77 4.33
N ALA A 213 12.92 -15.25 4.40
CA ALA A 213 12.52 -16.34 5.31
C ALA A 213 12.99 -17.72 4.83
N GLU A 214 13.05 -17.96 3.52
CA GLU A 214 13.47 -19.23 2.92
C GLU A 214 14.97 -19.26 2.58
N HIS A 215 15.74 -18.27 3.04
CA HIS A 215 17.18 -18.21 2.78
C HIS A 215 17.91 -19.47 3.32
N PRO A 216 18.80 -20.14 2.53
CA PRO A 216 19.44 -21.39 2.94
C PRO A 216 20.27 -21.31 4.23
N ASP A 217 20.83 -20.15 4.55
CA ASP A 217 21.60 -20.01 5.81
C ASP A 217 20.74 -20.17 7.09
N TRP A 218 19.42 -20.24 6.97
CA TRP A 218 18.53 -20.64 8.07
C TRP A 218 18.57 -22.13 8.41
N GLU A 219 19.00 -23.01 7.50
CA GLU A 219 19.16 -24.47 7.77
C GLU A 219 20.05 -24.70 8.98
N ARG A 220 21.03 -23.81 9.19
CA ARG A 220 21.91 -23.80 10.34
C ARG A 220 21.17 -23.66 11.69
N CYS A 221 19.96 -23.11 11.71
CA CYS A 221 19.16 -22.98 12.93
C CYS A 221 18.48 -24.28 13.38
N GLU A 222 18.40 -25.31 12.54
CA GLU A 222 17.69 -26.57 12.85
C GLU A 222 18.31 -27.29 14.04
N GLU A 223 19.63 -27.23 14.18
CA GLU A 223 20.39 -27.86 15.28
C GLU A 223 20.68 -26.88 16.43
N CYS A 224 20.04 -25.71 16.46
CA CYS A 224 20.33 -24.67 17.44
C CYS A 224 19.75 -25.02 18.82
N SER A 225 20.61 -25.13 19.84
CA SER A 225 20.22 -25.42 21.23
C SER A 225 19.32 -24.35 21.88
N LEU A 226 19.26 -23.15 21.30
CA LEU A 226 18.36 -22.07 21.73
C LEU A 226 16.94 -22.25 21.18
N ASN A 227 16.69 -23.25 20.35
CA ASN A 227 15.40 -23.58 19.74
C ASN A 227 15.08 -25.09 19.85
N SER A 228 15.44 -25.71 20.97
CA SER A 228 15.30 -27.15 21.22
C SER A 228 14.64 -27.43 22.57
N GLY A 229 13.85 -28.51 22.66
CA GLY A 229 13.12 -28.85 23.87
C GLY A 229 12.07 -27.79 24.20
N ASP A 230 12.06 -27.31 25.45
CA ASP A 230 11.16 -26.25 25.91
C ASP A 230 11.65 -24.83 25.58
N ARG A 231 12.86 -24.68 25.01
CA ARG A 231 13.42 -23.38 24.63
C ARG A 231 12.92 -22.96 23.26
N ILE A 232 12.43 -21.72 23.16
CA ILE A 232 11.94 -21.14 21.91
C ILE A 232 12.77 -19.94 21.50
N CYS A 233 13.37 -20.00 20.31
CA CYS A 233 14.06 -18.86 19.74
C CYS A 233 13.02 -17.92 19.07
N PRO A 234 12.82 -16.68 19.55
CA PRO A 234 11.83 -15.77 18.96
C PRO A 234 12.11 -15.45 17.48
N ILE A 235 13.38 -15.47 17.06
CA ILE A 235 13.75 -15.27 15.65
C ILE A 235 13.23 -16.43 14.78
N ALA A 236 13.42 -17.67 15.25
CA ALA A 236 12.97 -18.86 14.54
C ALA A 236 11.43 -18.94 14.51
N GLU A 237 10.80 -18.59 15.62
CA GLU A 237 9.34 -18.53 15.76
C GLU A 237 8.71 -17.47 14.84
N ASN A 238 9.29 -16.26 14.78
CA ASN A 238 8.86 -15.23 13.83
C ASN A 238 9.02 -15.69 12.37
N ARG A 239 10.13 -16.36 12.05
CA ARG A 239 10.38 -16.93 10.72
C ARG A 239 9.32 -17.97 10.35
N ALA A 240 9.00 -18.89 11.26
CA ALA A 240 7.99 -19.92 11.02
C ALA A 240 6.61 -19.31 10.68
N ARG A 241 6.22 -18.26 11.41
CA ARG A 241 4.96 -17.52 11.15
C ARG A 241 4.98 -16.72 9.84
N VAL A 242 6.14 -16.20 9.42
CA VAL A 242 6.28 -15.57 8.09
C VAL A 242 6.13 -16.61 6.97
N ILE A 243 6.67 -17.82 7.15
CA ILE A 243 6.52 -18.92 6.18
C ILE A 243 5.06 -19.38 6.11
N GLY A 244 4.36 -19.43 7.25
CA GLY A 244 2.91 -19.68 7.31
C GLY A 244 2.48 -21.05 6.76
N ALA A 245 3.28 -22.09 7.03
CA ALA A 245 3.03 -23.43 6.51
C ALA A 245 1.73 -24.07 7.06
N SER A 246 1.26 -23.61 8.23
CA SER A 246 0.10 -24.18 8.94
C SER A 246 -1.20 -23.38 8.76
N ASP A 247 -1.15 -22.18 8.19
CA ASP A 247 -2.28 -21.24 8.14
C ASP A 247 -2.50 -20.61 6.75
N ASP A 248 -2.03 -21.29 5.70
CA ASP A 248 -2.11 -20.81 4.32
C ASP A 248 -1.58 -19.38 4.16
N LYS A 249 -0.45 -19.10 4.82
CA LYS A 249 0.28 -17.83 4.78
C LYS A 249 -0.57 -16.63 5.19
N LEU A 250 -1.48 -16.80 6.14
CA LEU A 250 -2.44 -15.76 6.55
C LEU A 250 -1.73 -14.45 6.94
N PHE A 251 -0.65 -14.53 7.72
CA PHE A 251 0.15 -13.35 8.08
C PHE A 251 0.65 -12.59 6.84
N ALA A 252 1.28 -13.30 5.89
CA ALA A 252 1.81 -12.68 4.67
C ALA A 252 0.70 -12.10 3.80
N LYS A 253 -0.45 -12.78 3.71
CA LYS A 253 -1.63 -12.29 2.97
C LYS A 253 -2.16 -10.98 3.57
N ARG A 254 -2.36 -10.93 4.88
CA ARG A 254 -2.84 -9.71 5.58
C ARG A 254 -1.84 -8.56 5.50
N LEU A 255 -0.54 -8.84 5.62
CA LEU A 255 0.47 -7.81 5.43
C LEU A 255 0.52 -7.32 3.98
N GLY A 256 0.35 -8.23 3.03
CA GLY A 256 0.20 -7.93 1.61
C GLY A 256 -1.01 -7.03 1.33
N ASP A 257 -2.15 -7.29 1.98
CA ASP A 257 -3.33 -6.44 1.89
C ASP A 257 -3.05 -5.01 2.39
N LEU A 258 -2.33 -4.84 3.52
CA LEU A 258 -1.95 -3.51 4.03
C LEU A 258 -1.00 -2.76 3.07
N VAL A 259 -0.05 -3.46 2.46
CA VAL A 259 0.86 -2.89 1.45
C VAL A 259 0.09 -2.50 0.19
N GLU A 260 -0.81 -3.36 -0.27
CA GLU A 260 -1.62 -3.11 -1.46
C GLU A 260 -2.58 -1.93 -1.27
N LEU A 261 -3.26 -1.86 -0.13
CA LEU A 261 -4.10 -0.71 0.23
C LEU A 261 -3.28 0.57 0.24
N SER A 262 -2.09 0.55 0.81
CA SER A 262 -1.27 1.76 0.85
C SER A 262 -0.79 2.20 -0.52
N ARG A 263 -0.42 1.25 -1.39
CA ARG A 263 -0.11 1.51 -2.81
C ARG A 263 -1.29 2.15 -3.52
N LEU A 264 -2.48 1.59 -3.36
CA LEU A 264 -3.74 2.11 -3.93
C LEU A 264 -4.14 3.47 -3.33
N ASN A 265 -3.59 3.83 -2.17
CA ASN A 265 -3.70 5.15 -1.56
C ASN A 265 -2.55 6.10 -1.94
N GLY A 266 -1.71 5.73 -2.91
CA GLY A 266 -0.62 6.56 -3.45
C GLY A 266 0.71 6.47 -2.68
N ALA A 267 0.85 5.55 -1.72
CA ALA A 267 2.14 5.32 -1.07
C ALA A 267 3.10 4.58 -2.00
N HIS A 268 4.37 5.01 -2.00
CA HIS A 268 5.46 4.32 -2.68
C HIS A 268 6.34 3.61 -1.66
N LEU A 269 6.56 2.29 -1.85
CA LEU A 269 7.39 1.46 -0.98
C LEU A 269 8.54 0.83 -1.78
N PRO A 270 9.73 1.45 -1.77
CA PRO A 270 10.91 0.85 -2.37
C PRO A 270 11.25 -0.52 -1.76
N VAL A 271 11.89 -1.39 -2.55
CA VAL A 271 12.35 -2.72 -2.10
C VAL A 271 13.20 -2.63 -0.82
N ARG A 272 14.01 -1.57 -0.69
CA ARG A 272 14.78 -1.30 0.53
C ARG A 272 13.91 -1.20 1.79
N ASP A 273 12.77 -0.54 1.68
CA ASP A 273 11.85 -0.37 2.80
C ASP A 273 11.12 -1.69 3.11
N LEU A 274 10.82 -2.51 2.09
CA LEU A 274 10.29 -3.87 2.28
C LEU A 274 11.30 -4.79 2.99
N LEU A 275 12.59 -4.71 2.62
CA LEU A 275 13.67 -5.46 3.29
C LEU A 275 13.85 -5.02 4.75
N ALA A 276 13.74 -3.71 5.01
CA ALA A 276 13.77 -3.17 6.37
C ALA A 276 12.58 -3.66 7.21
N LEU A 277 11.38 -3.69 6.61
CA LEU A 277 10.18 -4.25 7.24
C LEU A 277 10.36 -5.74 7.55
N ALA A 278 10.74 -6.55 6.56
CA ALA A 278 10.96 -8.00 6.74
C ALA A 278 12.01 -8.29 7.83
N THR A 279 13.10 -7.52 7.85
CA THR A 279 14.13 -7.63 8.89
C THR A 279 13.59 -7.28 10.27
N ASN A 280 12.81 -6.19 10.39
CA ASN A 280 12.23 -5.78 11.66
C ASN A 280 11.19 -6.78 12.16
N ILE A 281 10.36 -7.33 11.27
CA ILE A 281 9.38 -8.40 11.57
C ILE A 281 10.09 -9.58 12.25
N LEU A 282 11.21 -10.05 11.68
CA LEU A 282 11.92 -11.21 12.19
C LEU A 282 12.74 -10.93 13.45
N LEU A 283 13.42 -9.79 13.49
CA LEU A 283 14.45 -9.51 14.50
C LEU A 283 14.03 -8.49 15.57
N GLY A 284 12.87 -7.85 15.46
CA GLY A 284 12.49 -6.77 16.36
C GLY A 284 12.31 -7.20 17.81
N HIS A 285 12.95 -6.50 18.74
CA HIS A 285 12.76 -6.64 20.18
C HIS A 285 13.17 -5.34 20.89
N PRO A 286 12.36 -4.78 21.80
CA PRO A 286 12.67 -3.48 22.42
C PRO A 286 13.85 -3.51 23.40
N ASP A 287 14.11 -4.65 24.06
CA ASP A 287 15.12 -4.71 25.14
C ASP A 287 16.56 -5.04 24.68
N VAL A 288 16.82 -5.01 23.37
CA VAL A 288 18.15 -5.32 22.78
C VAL A 288 18.75 -4.13 22.05
N LYS A 289 20.05 -4.19 21.76
CA LYS A 289 20.76 -3.09 21.10
C LYS A 289 20.16 -2.77 19.73
N GLU A 290 19.85 -1.49 19.52
CA GLU A 290 19.22 -0.94 18.31
C GLU A 290 17.82 -1.47 18.03
N ASP A 291 17.19 -2.12 19.02
CA ASP A 291 15.85 -2.67 18.96
C ASP A 291 15.72 -3.87 17.97
N LEU A 292 16.86 -4.48 17.60
CA LEU A 292 16.97 -5.64 16.71
C LEU A 292 17.88 -6.72 17.32
N MET A 293 17.38 -7.94 17.38
CA MET A 293 18.04 -9.10 17.98
C MET A 293 19.26 -9.57 17.16
N LYS A 294 20.23 -10.15 17.87
CA LYS A 294 21.22 -11.11 17.38
C LYS A 294 20.89 -12.47 18.00
N CYS A 295 21.44 -13.55 17.43
CA CYS A 295 21.33 -14.86 18.06
C CYS A 295 21.89 -14.90 19.50
N GLN A 296 22.88 -14.06 19.81
CA GLN A 296 23.48 -13.97 21.15
C GLN A 296 22.53 -13.37 22.20
N ASP A 297 21.52 -12.59 21.78
CA ASP A 297 20.56 -11.96 22.69
C ASP A 297 19.48 -12.95 23.15
N VAL A 298 19.27 -14.05 22.42
CA VAL A 298 18.15 -14.99 22.61
C VAL A 298 18.16 -15.65 23.98
N HIS A 299 19.32 -16.07 24.48
CA HIS A 299 19.41 -16.70 25.81
C HIS A 299 18.91 -15.77 26.90
N ARG A 300 19.34 -14.50 26.87
CA ARG A 300 18.89 -13.50 27.83
C ARG A 300 17.39 -13.22 27.71
N ILE A 301 16.87 -13.10 26.49
CA ILE A 301 15.42 -12.89 26.27
C ILE A 301 14.59 -14.06 26.84
N GLN A 302 15.08 -15.29 26.73
CA GLN A 302 14.44 -16.48 27.30
C GLN A 302 14.47 -16.44 28.83
N ASP A 303 15.63 -16.16 29.43
CA ASP A 303 15.79 -16.07 30.88
C ASP A 303 14.95 -14.93 31.50
N ASP A 304 14.90 -13.78 30.81
CA ASP A 304 14.13 -12.60 31.23
C ASP A 304 12.61 -12.81 31.02
N GLY A 305 12.19 -13.87 30.32
CA GLY A 305 10.78 -14.16 30.04
C GLY A 305 10.11 -13.15 29.10
N THR A 306 10.88 -12.42 28.28
CA THR A 306 10.36 -11.34 27.41
C THR A 306 10.15 -11.76 25.96
N VAL A 307 10.08 -13.06 25.69
CA VAL A 307 9.89 -13.63 24.33
C VAL A 307 8.65 -13.02 23.65
N ASP A 308 7.59 -12.75 24.39
CA ASP A 308 6.35 -12.15 23.88
C ASP A 308 6.56 -10.76 23.25
N LYS A 309 7.53 -9.99 23.74
CA LYS A 309 7.88 -8.67 23.19
C LYS A 309 8.50 -8.74 21.79
N ALA A 310 9.00 -9.91 21.38
CA ALA A 310 9.56 -10.17 20.05
C ALA A 310 8.49 -10.35 18.96
N SER A 311 7.20 -10.28 19.31
CA SER A 311 6.09 -10.60 18.44
C SER A 311 6.13 -9.84 17.10
N LEU A 312 6.17 -10.62 16.01
CA LEU A 312 6.20 -10.10 14.65
C LEU A 312 5.03 -9.14 14.36
N TYR A 313 3.86 -9.38 14.95
CA TYR A 313 2.65 -8.57 14.74
C TYR A 313 2.81 -7.13 15.23
N ARG A 314 3.62 -6.93 16.28
CA ARG A 314 3.98 -5.62 16.83
C ARG A 314 5.06 -4.96 15.98
N ASN A 315 6.01 -5.78 15.53
CA ASN A 315 7.16 -5.37 14.75
C ASN A 315 6.77 -4.89 13.35
N VAL A 316 5.67 -5.38 12.77
CA VAL A 316 5.09 -4.84 11.52
C VAL A 316 4.89 -3.32 11.62
N PHE A 317 4.37 -2.85 12.74
CA PHE A 317 4.09 -1.43 12.99
C PHE A 317 5.26 -0.69 13.64
N GLY A 318 6.45 -1.29 13.70
CA GLY A 318 7.65 -0.70 14.29
C GLY A 318 7.55 -0.46 15.80
N SER A 319 6.69 -1.19 16.52
CA SER A 319 6.44 -0.96 17.96
C SER A 319 7.56 -1.46 18.89
N ASN A 320 8.52 -2.21 18.35
CA ASN A 320 9.80 -2.46 19.01
C ASN A 320 10.72 -1.24 18.99
N LEU A 321 10.52 -0.29 18.07
CA LEU A 321 11.37 0.88 17.88
C LEU A 321 10.86 2.07 18.69
N THR A 322 11.73 3.03 18.97
CA THR A 322 11.28 4.35 19.44
C THR A 322 10.42 5.05 18.37
N LYS A 323 9.42 5.84 18.79
CA LYS A 323 8.52 6.57 17.87
C LYS A 323 9.28 7.40 16.83
N LYS A 324 10.37 8.05 17.24
CA LYS A 324 11.23 8.82 16.33
C LYS A 324 11.87 7.94 15.24
N ARG A 325 12.37 6.75 15.59
CA ARG A 325 13.01 5.83 14.63
C ARG A 325 11.98 5.18 13.70
N ALA A 326 10.83 4.76 14.25
CA ALA A 326 9.73 4.22 13.45
C ALA A 326 9.26 5.25 12.41
N MET A 327 8.94 6.48 12.85
CA MET A 327 8.41 7.52 11.96
C MET A 327 9.43 8.07 10.96
N ALA A 328 10.73 7.87 11.19
CA ALA A 328 11.78 8.22 10.23
C ALA A 328 11.82 7.29 9.00
N ARG A 329 11.21 6.09 9.09
CA ARG A 329 11.15 5.13 7.98
C ARG A 329 9.79 5.22 7.28
N PRO A 330 9.76 5.39 5.94
CA PRO A 330 8.51 5.51 5.19
C PRO A 330 7.53 4.35 5.42
N VAL A 331 8.03 3.11 5.47
CA VAL A 331 7.19 1.91 5.63
C VAL A 331 6.41 1.86 6.94
N PHE A 332 7.05 2.18 8.08
CA PHE A 332 6.34 2.17 9.37
C PHE A 332 5.39 3.35 9.49
N ARG A 333 5.77 4.53 8.97
CA ARG A 333 4.86 5.68 8.90
C ARG A 333 3.62 5.36 8.08
N MET A 334 3.78 4.72 6.93
CA MET A 334 2.67 4.27 6.09
C MET A 334 1.77 3.27 6.82
N LEU A 335 2.35 2.21 7.38
CA LEU A 335 1.59 1.18 8.10
C LEU A 335 0.89 1.72 9.36
N SER A 336 1.42 2.78 9.98
CA SER A 336 0.81 3.39 11.16
C SER A 336 -0.56 4.02 10.88
N VAL A 337 -0.85 4.39 9.63
CA VAL A 337 -2.13 5.01 9.22
C VAL A 337 -3.31 4.05 9.41
N PHE A 338 -3.09 2.73 9.38
CA PHE A 338 -4.15 1.75 9.63
C PHE A 338 -4.58 1.70 11.10
N GLY A 339 -3.86 2.31 12.03
CA GLY A 339 -4.25 2.35 13.44
C GLY A 339 -4.38 0.97 14.10
N ALA A 340 -3.77 -0.07 13.53
CA ALA A 340 -3.93 -1.44 14.02
C ALA A 340 -3.48 -1.56 15.49
N GLY A 341 -4.40 -2.02 16.33
CA GLY A 341 -4.26 -2.12 17.78
C GLY A 341 -4.72 -0.89 18.57
N GLN A 342 -4.87 0.25 17.92
CA GLN A 342 -5.48 1.45 18.54
C GLN A 342 -7.00 1.42 18.40
N GLU A 343 -7.49 0.90 17.28
CA GLU A 343 -8.92 0.75 17.03
C GLU A 343 -9.49 -0.41 17.85
N THR A 344 -10.64 -0.16 18.45
CA THR A 344 -11.32 -1.09 19.35
C THR A 344 -12.54 -1.71 18.70
N ALA A 345 -12.83 -2.95 19.05
CA ALA A 345 -14.04 -3.64 18.63
C ALA A 345 -14.60 -4.39 19.84
N ASN A 346 -15.83 -4.05 20.26
CA ASN A 346 -16.42 -4.53 21.51
C ASN A 346 -16.38 -6.07 21.65
N GLY A 347 -16.63 -6.81 20.57
CA GLY A 347 -16.56 -8.28 20.60
C GLY A 347 -15.14 -8.80 20.86
N ILE A 348 -14.14 -8.16 20.27
CA ILE A 348 -12.73 -8.55 20.41
C ILE A 348 -12.19 -8.12 21.78
N ASP A 349 -12.51 -6.92 22.24
CA ASP A 349 -12.08 -6.45 23.56
C ASP A 349 -12.74 -7.24 24.67
N GLY A 350 -14.04 -7.54 24.55
CA GLY A 350 -14.73 -8.44 25.47
C GLY A 350 -14.08 -9.82 25.52
N LEU A 351 -13.68 -10.37 24.37
CA LEU A 351 -12.95 -11.64 24.28
C LEU A 351 -11.57 -11.57 24.95
N LEU A 352 -10.80 -10.51 24.69
CA LEU A 352 -9.45 -10.34 25.22
C LEU A 352 -9.45 -10.06 26.72
N VAL A 353 -10.41 -9.31 27.24
CA VAL A 353 -10.48 -8.95 28.65
C VAL A 353 -11.12 -10.07 29.47
N TYR A 354 -12.25 -10.63 29.03
CA TYR A 354 -13.05 -11.56 29.85
C TYR A 354 -13.04 -13.01 29.35
N GLY A 355 -12.48 -13.29 28.17
CA GLY A 355 -12.64 -14.60 27.52
C GLY A 355 -12.03 -15.79 28.27
N PHE A 356 -11.07 -15.56 29.16
CA PHE A 356 -10.51 -16.62 29.98
C PHE A 356 -11.49 -17.07 31.08
N ASP A 357 -12.21 -16.14 31.70
CA ASP A 357 -13.07 -16.39 32.87
C ASP A 357 -14.57 -16.52 32.53
N ASP A 358 -15.03 -15.91 31.42
CA ASP A 358 -16.42 -16.00 30.96
C ASP A 358 -16.65 -17.30 30.17
N THR A 359 -17.44 -18.21 30.76
CA THR A 359 -17.88 -19.48 30.14
C THR A 359 -18.49 -19.33 28.74
N ARG A 360 -19.14 -18.19 28.43
CA ARG A 360 -19.74 -17.94 27.11
C ARG A 360 -18.72 -17.59 26.04
N LEU A 361 -17.60 -16.99 26.45
CA LEU A 361 -16.52 -16.57 25.57
C LEU A 361 -15.38 -17.59 25.51
N ARG A 362 -15.36 -18.56 26.44
CA ARG A 362 -14.28 -19.53 26.61
C ARG A 362 -13.94 -20.31 25.34
N GLU A 363 -14.94 -20.78 24.61
CA GLU A 363 -14.72 -21.49 23.35
C GLU A 363 -14.02 -20.61 22.30
N SER A 364 -14.50 -19.38 22.12
CA SER A 364 -13.87 -18.39 21.24
C SER A 364 -12.46 -18.04 21.72
N PHE A 365 -12.24 -17.95 23.03
CA PHE A 365 -10.94 -17.61 23.61
C PHE A 365 -9.93 -18.71 23.37
N ASP A 366 -10.31 -19.96 23.64
CA ASP A 366 -9.46 -21.11 23.42
C ASP A 366 -9.10 -21.25 21.93
N ARG A 367 -10.06 -20.99 21.04
CA ARG A 367 -9.88 -21.06 19.59
C ARG A 367 -9.03 -19.92 18.99
N LEU A 368 -9.17 -18.68 19.48
CA LEU A 368 -8.59 -17.48 18.84
C LEU A 368 -7.42 -16.85 19.62
N VAL A 369 -7.27 -17.18 20.91
CA VAL A 369 -6.27 -16.59 21.81
C VAL A 369 -5.39 -17.66 22.46
N ALA A 370 -5.98 -18.68 23.08
CA ALA A 370 -5.21 -19.69 23.82
C ALA A 370 -4.49 -20.71 22.93
N ASN A 371 -4.87 -20.79 21.65
CA ASN A 371 -4.17 -21.60 20.65
C ASN A 371 -2.73 -21.15 20.40
N ASP A 372 -2.39 -19.90 20.72
CA ASP A 372 -1.07 -19.31 20.59
C ASP A 372 -0.50 -19.04 21.99
N ARG A 373 0.42 -19.90 22.45
CA ARG A 373 1.06 -19.76 23.76
C ARG A 373 2.24 -18.79 23.77
N PHE A 374 2.70 -18.33 22.61
CA PHE A 374 3.88 -17.47 22.50
C PHE A 374 3.50 -16.00 22.48
N TYR A 375 2.61 -15.61 21.57
CA TYR A 375 2.16 -14.24 21.38
C TYR A 375 0.67 -14.06 21.67
N GLY A 376 -0.06 -15.15 21.91
CA GLY A 376 -1.45 -15.17 22.33
C GLY A 376 -1.62 -15.11 23.83
N ALA A 377 -2.16 -16.20 24.38
CA ALA A 377 -2.27 -16.45 25.81
C ALA A 377 -0.88 -16.79 26.42
N SER A 378 0.09 -15.90 26.25
CA SER A 378 1.38 -16.04 26.91
C SER A 378 1.21 -15.97 28.43
N PRO A 379 2.10 -16.59 29.22
CA PRO A 379 2.04 -16.51 30.68
C PRO A 379 2.03 -15.06 31.18
N ALA A 380 2.82 -14.18 30.55
CA ALA A 380 2.89 -12.77 30.88
C ALA A 380 1.57 -12.02 30.58
N TYR A 381 0.90 -12.35 29.48
CA TYR A 381 -0.40 -11.76 29.15
C TYR A 381 -1.49 -12.20 30.11
N LEU A 382 -1.64 -13.50 30.37
CA LEU A 382 -2.63 -14.03 31.31
C LEU A 382 -2.41 -13.52 32.74
N ALA A 383 -1.16 -13.36 33.16
CA ALA A 383 -0.83 -12.75 34.45
C ALA A 383 -1.22 -11.27 34.51
N ALA A 384 -1.03 -10.51 33.43
CA ALA A 384 -1.47 -9.12 33.35
C ALA A 384 -3.00 -9.00 33.31
N GLN A 385 -3.69 -9.89 32.59
CA GLN A 385 -5.16 -9.94 32.52
C GLN A 385 -5.78 -10.19 33.90
N ARG A 386 -5.26 -11.18 34.65
CA ARG A 386 -5.76 -11.46 36.01
C ARG A 386 -5.56 -10.26 36.94
N ARG A 387 -4.38 -9.64 36.93
CA ARG A 387 -4.10 -8.45 37.74
C ARG A 387 -5.05 -7.30 37.42
N TYR A 388 -5.33 -7.07 36.13
CA TYR A 388 -6.30 -6.06 35.69
C TYR A 388 -7.73 -6.34 36.16
N LEU A 389 -8.17 -7.61 36.20
CA LEU A 389 -9.51 -7.97 36.64
C LEU A 389 -9.68 -8.03 38.16
N GLU A 390 -8.65 -8.46 38.88
CA GLU A 390 -8.68 -8.66 40.33
C GLU A 390 -8.45 -7.35 41.10
N GLY A 391 -7.70 -6.40 40.53
CA GLY A 391 -7.30 -5.14 41.17
C GLY A 391 -6.33 -5.37 42.34
N GLU A 392 -5.07 -4.94 42.24
CA GLU A 392 -4.13 -5.07 43.36
C GLU A 392 -4.28 -3.91 44.37
N GLU A 393 -4.58 -4.24 45.64
CA GLU A 393 -4.50 -3.27 46.74
C GLU A 393 -3.05 -2.81 46.95
N GLY A 394 -2.72 -1.58 46.54
CA GLY A 394 -1.47 -0.90 46.93
C GLY A 394 -0.54 -0.46 45.79
N VAL A 395 -0.87 -0.74 44.53
CA VAL A 395 -0.24 -0.13 43.35
C VAL A 395 -1.11 1.04 42.89
N ARG A 396 -0.52 2.11 42.31
CA ARG A 396 -1.33 3.16 41.69
C ARG A 396 -2.12 2.55 40.54
N GLU A 397 -3.45 2.57 40.64
CA GLU A 397 -4.40 2.05 39.63
C GLU A 397 -4.01 2.51 38.21
N ASP A 398 -3.54 3.75 38.05
CA ASP A 398 -3.14 4.33 36.77
C ASP A 398 -1.94 3.63 36.07
N GLU A 399 -0.96 3.07 36.80
CA GLU A 399 0.26 2.50 36.18
C GLU A 399 0.08 1.06 35.68
N ASP A 400 -0.71 0.24 36.38
CA ASP A 400 -1.01 -1.14 35.96
C ASP A 400 -2.06 -1.16 34.82
N ASP A 401 -3.01 -0.23 34.84
CA ASP A 401 -4.01 -0.07 33.77
C ASP A 401 -3.33 0.28 32.43
N ASP A 402 -2.43 1.25 32.43
CA ASP A 402 -1.68 1.62 31.22
C ASP A 402 -0.84 0.45 30.67
N ALA A 403 -0.26 -0.37 31.56
CA ALA A 403 0.54 -1.53 31.18
C ALA A 403 -0.32 -2.64 30.54
N PHE A 404 -1.51 -2.91 31.07
CA PHE A 404 -2.42 -3.89 30.46
C PHE A 404 -3.03 -3.37 29.16
N LEU A 405 -3.41 -2.09 29.08
CA LEU A 405 -3.93 -1.47 27.86
C LEU A 405 -2.92 -1.52 26.70
N ALA A 406 -1.62 -1.34 27.00
CA ALA A 406 -0.56 -1.52 26.00
C ALA A 406 -0.51 -2.98 25.48
N ARG A 407 -0.66 -3.97 26.37
CA ARG A 407 -0.73 -5.39 25.98
C ARG A 407 -2.00 -5.70 25.19
N LEU A 408 -3.13 -5.06 25.51
CA LEU A 408 -4.38 -5.21 24.77
C LEU A 408 -4.23 -4.73 23.33
N ALA A 409 -3.55 -3.60 23.11
CA ALA A 409 -3.22 -3.10 21.78
C ALA A 409 -2.38 -4.10 20.96
N ASP A 410 -1.44 -4.79 21.61
CA ASP A 410 -0.63 -5.83 20.97
C ASP A 410 -1.43 -7.08 20.59
N GLN A 411 -2.36 -7.48 21.46
CA GLN A 411 -3.26 -8.61 21.20
C GLN A 411 -4.22 -8.30 20.06
N ARG A 412 -4.74 -7.07 19.96
CA ARG A 412 -5.52 -6.61 18.81
C ARG A 412 -4.70 -6.69 17.53
N ARG A 413 -3.44 -6.24 17.52
CA ARG A 413 -2.55 -6.41 16.35
C ARG A 413 -2.35 -7.87 15.99
N ARG A 414 -2.14 -8.76 16.96
CA ARG A 414 -2.07 -10.21 16.70
C ARG A 414 -3.36 -10.67 16.02
N LEU A 415 -4.51 -10.36 16.60
CA LEU A 415 -5.80 -10.81 16.09
C LEU A 415 -6.07 -10.31 14.67
N PHE A 416 -5.67 -9.09 14.32
CA PHE A 416 -5.74 -8.62 12.92
C PHE A 416 -5.07 -9.58 11.93
N PHE A 417 -3.90 -10.13 12.30
CA PHE A 417 -3.13 -11.05 11.45
C PHE A 417 -3.52 -12.52 11.59
N THR A 418 -4.20 -12.91 12.66
CA THR A 418 -4.46 -14.33 13.00
C THR A 418 -5.92 -14.73 12.93
N LEU A 419 -6.85 -13.77 12.95
CA LEU A 419 -8.28 -14.06 12.82
C LEU A 419 -8.56 -14.70 11.45
N PRO A 420 -9.15 -15.91 11.42
CA PRO A 420 -9.66 -16.52 10.20
C PRO A 420 -10.69 -15.63 9.49
N ASP A 421 -10.74 -15.70 8.16
CA ASP A 421 -11.72 -14.95 7.35
C ASP A 421 -13.18 -15.30 7.68
N ASP A 422 -13.45 -16.48 8.24
CA ASP A 422 -14.77 -16.99 8.62
C ASP A 422 -15.14 -16.76 10.10
N SER A 423 -14.40 -15.91 10.82
CA SER A 423 -14.63 -15.62 12.25
C SER A 423 -15.98 -14.97 12.57
N GLY A 424 -16.76 -14.60 11.55
CA GLY A 424 -18.10 -14.03 11.68
C GLY A 424 -18.09 -12.55 12.06
N PRO A 425 -19.29 -11.92 12.16
CA PRO A 425 -19.42 -10.48 12.39
C PRO A 425 -19.00 -10.03 13.79
N SER A 426 -18.88 -10.97 14.74
CA SER A 426 -18.44 -10.69 16.12
C SER A 426 -16.94 -10.42 16.23
N TYR A 427 -16.15 -10.93 15.28
CA TYR A 427 -14.69 -10.80 15.28
C TYR A 427 -14.16 -10.34 13.91
N PRO A 428 -14.52 -9.13 13.45
CA PRO A 428 -14.07 -8.62 12.16
C PRO A 428 -12.61 -8.16 12.26
N ASN A 429 -11.72 -8.76 11.46
CA ASN A 429 -10.31 -8.36 11.42
C ASN A 429 -10.13 -6.88 11.04
N TRP A 430 -10.80 -6.41 9.97
CA TRP A 430 -10.72 -5.02 9.52
C TRP A 430 -11.34 -4.02 10.51
N GLY A 431 -12.21 -4.50 11.42
CA GLY A 431 -12.72 -3.71 12.54
C GLY A 431 -11.64 -3.29 13.54
N LEU A 432 -10.47 -3.93 13.51
CA LEU A 432 -9.29 -3.56 14.31
C LEU A 432 -8.38 -2.54 13.62
N THR A 433 -8.84 -1.93 12.53
CA THR A 433 -8.12 -0.91 11.76
C THR A 433 -8.99 0.31 11.50
N SER A 434 -8.36 1.44 11.19
CA SER A 434 -9.08 2.67 10.84
C SER A 434 -9.77 2.56 9.47
N PHE A 435 -9.55 1.48 8.73
CA PHE A 435 -10.19 1.17 7.45
C PHE A 435 -11.10 -0.06 7.61
N ARG A 436 -12.29 0.15 8.19
CA ARG A 436 -13.22 -0.94 8.52
C ARG A 436 -13.78 -1.63 7.27
N HIS A 437 -13.81 -0.91 6.15
CA HIS A 437 -14.27 -1.40 4.85
C HIS A 437 -13.13 -1.77 3.90
N ALA A 438 -11.88 -1.90 4.40
CA ALA A 438 -10.74 -2.31 3.58
C ALA A 438 -10.96 -3.67 2.89
N GLY A 439 -11.61 -4.62 3.55
CA GLY A 439 -11.97 -5.90 2.94
C GLY A 439 -12.94 -5.74 1.77
N ASP A 440 -13.98 -4.91 1.93
CA ASP A 440 -14.94 -4.59 0.86
C ASP A 440 -14.23 -3.88 -0.31
N TYR A 441 -13.32 -2.96 -0.02
CA TYR A 441 -12.52 -2.26 -1.03
C TYR A 441 -11.65 -3.21 -1.86
N LEU A 442 -10.91 -4.12 -1.21
CA LEU A 442 -10.11 -5.13 -1.91
C LEU A 442 -10.97 -6.06 -2.77
N ALA A 443 -12.18 -6.40 -2.30
CA ALA A 443 -13.14 -7.15 -3.10
C ALA A 443 -13.62 -6.35 -4.32
N THR A 444 -13.81 -5.04 -4.21
CA THR A 444 -14.10 -4.15 -5.35
C THR A 444 -12.95 -4.11 -6.35
N VAL A 445 -11.69 -4.02 -5.89
CA VAL A 445 -10.50 -4.08 -6.75
C VAL A 445 -10.49 -5.38 -7.55
N GLN A 446 -10.71 -6.52 -6.90
CA GLN A 446 -10.76 -7.82 -7.59
C GLN A 446 -11.93 -7.92 -8.58
N ALA A 447 -13.08 -7.32 -8.25
CA ALA A 447 -14.25 -7.35 -9.12
C ALA A 447 -14.06 -6.55 -10.42
N VAL A 448 -13.38 -5.40 -10.37
CA VAL A 448 -13.05 -4.64 -11.58
C VAL A 448 -11.97 -5.33 -12.43
N GLU A 449 -11.24 -6.29 -11.86
CA GLU A 449 -10.31 -7.18 -12.58
C GLU A 449 -10.98 -8.45 -13.14
N GLY A 450 -12.32 -8.53 -13.07
CA GLY A 450 -13.10 -9.64 -13.63
C GLY A 450 -13.49 -10.72 -12.62
N ARG A 451 -13.09 -10.61 -11.34
CA ARG A 451 -13.47 -11.55 -10.27
C ARG A 451 -14.65 -11.00 -9.46
N ARG A 452 -15.83 -10.95 -10.08
CA ARG A 452 -17.04 -10.42 -9.41
C ARG A 452 -17.34 -11.18 -8.11
N SER A 453 -17.72 -10.43 -7.09
CA SER A 453 -18.10 -10.95 -5.78
C SER A 453 -19.32 -10.21 -5.23
N ALA A 454 -20.11 -10.88 -4.39
CA ALA A 454 -21.26 -10.25 -3.73
C ALA A 454 -20.83 -9.07 -2.83
N ALA A 455 -19.62 -9.11 -2.28
CA ALA A 455 -19.03 -8.02 -1.52
C ALA A 455 -18.83 -6.77 -2.38
N ALA A 456 -18.37 -6.92 -3.63
CA ALA A 456 -18.20 -5.79 -4.55
C ALA A 456 -19.54 -5.15 -4.98
N ASP A 457 -20.59 -5.94 -5.15
CA ASP A 457 -21.94 -5.43 -5.46
C ASP A 457 -22.53 -4.66 -4.27
N LYS A 458 -22.34 -5.19 -3.05
CA LYS A 458 -22.71 -4.51 -1.80
C LYS A 458 -21.93 -3.20 -1.64
N ALA A 459 -20.62 -3.23 -1.86
CA ALA A 459 -19.76 -2.05 -1.83
C ALA A 459 -20.25 -0.97 -2.81
N SER A 460 -20.56 -1.34 -4.05
CA SER A 460 -21.09 -0.41 -5.05
C SER A 460 -22.39 0.26 -4.59
N SER A 461 -23.28 -0.50 -3.96
CA SER A 461 -24.52 0.03 -3.39
C SER A 461 -24.25 1.02 -2.24
N MET A 462 -23.28 0.71 -1.38
CA MET A 462 -22.84 1.60 -0.29
C MET A 462 -22.23 2.90 -0.84
N LEU A 463 -21.45 2.83 -1.92
CA LEU A 463 -20.86 4.02 -2.54
C LEU A 463 -21.94 4.97 -3.05
N VAL A 464 -22.95 4.45 -3.77
CA VAL A 464 -24.08 5.26 -4.27
C VAL A 464 -24.85 5.90 -3.11
N LYS A 465 -25.12 5.12 -2.04
CA LYS A 465 -25.77 5.64 -0.84
C LYS A 465 -24.94 6.75 -0.17
N GLY A 466 -23.64 6.54 0.00
CA GLY A 466 -22.72 7.53 0.57
C GLY A 466 -22.69 8.82 -0.24
N LEU A 467 -22.61 8.71 -1.58
CA LEU A 467 -22.65 9.86 -2.48
C LEU A 467 -23.97 10.60 -2.41
N ASN A 468 -25.11 9.90 -2.39
CA ASN A 468 -26.41 10.53 -2.22
C ASN A 468 -26.47 11.35 -0.94
N ARG A 469 -25.96 10.81 0.17
CA ARG A 469 -25.91 11.52 1.46
C ARG A 469 -24.98 12.74 1.44
N VAL A 470 -23.82 12.64 0.78
CA VAL A 470 -22.90 13.78 0.61
C VAL A 470 -23.51 14.84 -0.32
N PHE A 471 -24.05 14.42 -1.47
CA PHE A 471 -24.51 15.33 -2.50
C PHE A 471 -25.77 16.06 -2.10
N THR A 472 -26.67 15.43 -1.33
CA THR A 472 -27.93 16.02 -0.92
C THR A 472 -27.88 16.63 0.48
N GLY A 473 -26.98 16.15 1.35
CA GLY A 473 -27.01 16.45 2.78
C GLY A 473 -28.16 15.78 3.54
N LEU A 474 -28.90 14.87 2.90
CA LEU A 474 -30.05 14.17 3.47
C LEU A 474 -29.70 12.69 3.75
N LEU A 475 -30.39 12.07 4.71
CA LEU A 475 -30.22 10.64 5.05
C LEU A 475 -30.96 9.72 4.07
N VAL A 476 -30.59 9.81 2.80
CA VAL A 476 -31.19 9.04 1.71
C VAL A 476 -30.69 7.58 1.74
N GLU A 477 -31.59 6.63 1.46
CA GLU A 477 -31.34 5.19 1.43
C GLU A 477 -31.25 4.60 0.01
N ASN A 478 -31.42 5.41 -1.04
CA ASN A 478 -31.36 4.94 -2.42
C ASN A 478 -29.97 4.42 -2.80
N THR A 479 -29.96 3.25 -3.43
CA THR A 479 -28.76 2.62 -4.01
C THR A 479 -28.91 2.36 -5.51
N ASP A 480 -30.09 2.60 -6.08
CA ASP A 480 -30.46 2.34 -7.48
C ASP A 480 -30.26 3.56 -8.39
N ARG A 481 -30.14 4.75 -7.80
CA ARG A 481 -29.99 6.03 -8.48
C ARG A 481 -29.08 6.97 -7.69
N LEU A 482 -28.35 7.82 -8.42
CA LEU A 482 -27.51 8.88 -7.89
C LEU A 482 -28.21 10.23 -8.11
N PHE A 483 -28.45 10.98 -7.04
CA PHE A 483 -29.03 12.32 -7.11
C PHE A 483 -27.93 13.37 -7.16
N VAL A 484 -27.93 14.18 -8.22
CA VAL A 484 -27.01 15.32 -8.36
C VAL A 484 -27.80 16.59 -8.07
N ALA A 485 -27.67 17.09 -6.84
CA ALA A 485 -28.41 18.25 -6.35
C ALA A 485 -27.56 19.52 -6.28
N ASP A 486 -28.16 20.71 -6.28
CA ASP A 486 -27.41 21.96 -6.02
C ASP A 486 -27.14 22.18 -4.53
N GLY A 487 -28.08 21.77 -3.66
CA GLY A 487 -27.95 21.82 -2.19
C GLY A 487 -27.13 20.65 -1.63
N GLY A 488 -26.59 20.75 -0.40
CA GLY A 488 -25.83 19.68 0.28
C GLY A 488 -24.40 20.03 0.72
N GLY A 489 -23.94 21.26 0.48
CA GLY A 489 -22.72 21.83 1.09
C GLY A 489 -23.04 22.74 2.28
N ALA A 490 -22.00 23.28 2.95
CA ALA A 490 -22.12 24.16 4.12
C ALA A 490 -22.92 25.47 3.89
N ALA A 491 -23.33 25.76 2.66
CA ALA A 491 -24.05 26.98 2.31
C ALA A 491 -25.32 26.68 1.51
N ARG A 492 -26.44 27.14 2.10
CA ARG A 492 -27.75 27.48 1.52
C ARG A 492 -28.79 26.35 1.41
N SER A 493 -29.91 26.62 2.10
CA SER A 493 -31.18 25.87 2.23
C SER A 493 -31.14 24.62 3.13
N ARG A 494 -31.75 24.74 4.33
CA ARG A 494 -31.98 23.64 5.29
C ARG A 494 -33.29 22.87 5.04
N THR A 495 -34.12 23.33 4.11
CA THR A 495 -35.52 22.90 3.99
C THR A 495 -35.87 22.27 2.65
N SER A 496 -35.11 22.51 1.58
CA SER A 496 -35.39 21.94 0.26
C SER A 496 -34.12 21.77 -0.55
N VAL A 497 -33.89 20.55 -1.04
CA VAL A 497 -32.73 20.18 -1.87
C VAL A 497 -33.18 20.08 -3.32
N LEU A 498 -32.70 21.01 -4.14
CA LEU A 498 -33.01 21.05 -5.57
C LEU A 498 -32.15 20.04 -6.31
N CYS A 499 -32.78 19.06 -6.95
CA CYS A 499 -32.14 18.08 -7.79
C CYS A 499 -32.01 18.61 -9.21
N GLN A 500 -30.81 18.59 -9.78
CA GLN A 500 -30.57 18.98 -11.16
C GLN A 500 -30.69 17.80 -12.12
N THR A 501 -30.25 16.60 -11.69
CA THR A 501 -30.40 15.37 -12.46
C THR A 501 -30.38 14.13 -11.55
N GLU A 502 -31.06 13.07 -11.98
CA GLU A 502 -30.92 11.73 -11.41
C GLU A 502 -30.25 10.79 -12.41
N VAL A 503 -29.22 10.08 -11.98
CA VAL A 503 -28.50 9.12 -12.82
C VAL A 503 -28.81 7.70 -12.33
N PRO A 504 -29.44 6.84 -13.14
CA PRO A 504 -29.69 5.46 -12.76
C PRO A 504 -28.38 4.68 -12.69
N VAL A 505 -28.24 3.82 -11.68
CA VAL A 505 -27.04 2.98 -11.52
C VAL A 505 -26.96 1.95 -12.64
N ARG A 506 -28.11 1.38 -13.04
CA ARG A 506 -28.18 0.53 -14.23
C ARG A 506 -28.33 1.39 -15.47
N ARG A 507 -27.60 1.05 -16.54
CA ARG A 507 -27.63 1.80 -17.80
C ARG A 507 -29.07 1.95 -18.30
N SER A 508 -29.51 3.18 -18.44
CA SER A 508 -30.84 3.53 -18.94
C SER A 508 -30.77 4.89 -19.63
N ALA A 509 -31.40 5.01 -20.80
CA ALA A 509 -31.43 6.26 -21.59
C ALA A 509 -30.05 6.92 -21.83
N GLY A 510 -28.99 6.11 -21.98
CA GLY A 510 -27.62 6.60 -22.18
C GLY A 510 -26.93 7.10 -20.90
N MET A 511 -27.61 7.11 -19.75
CA MET A 511 -27.07 7.43 -18.44
C MET A 511 -26.65 6.15 -17.70
N SER A 512 -25.60 6.24 -16.88
CA SER A 512 -25.15 5.12 -16.04
C SER A 512 -24.19 5.54 -14.94
N VAL A 513 -24.20 4.80 -13.83
CA VAL A 513 -23.10 4.77 -12.86
C VAL A 513 -22.41 3.42 -12.96
N SER A 514 -21.09 3.41 -13.14
CA SER A 514 -20.32 2.17 -13.21
C SER A 514 -19.03 2.28 -12.40
N VAL A 515 -18.58 1.15 -11.85
CA VAL A 515 -17.28 1.03 -11.21
C VAL A 515 -16.36 0.30 -12.18
N CYS A 516 -15.25 0.93 -12.56
CA CYS A 516 -14.27 0.40 -13.50
C CYS A 516 -12.86 0.48 -12.93
N LYS A 517 -11.90 -0.17 -13.57
CA LYS A 517 -10.48 -0.07 -13.22
C LYS A 517 -9.85 1.09 -13.99
N ASP A 518 -9.01 1.88 -13.34
CA ASP A 518 -8.07 2.74 -14.04
C ASP A 518 -6.86 1.91 -14.50
N GLU A 519 -6.65 1.78 -15.80
CA GLU A 519 -5.59 0.93 -16.36
C GLU A 519 -4.17 1.40 -15.99
N GLY A 520 -3.98 2.69 -15.73
CA GLY A 520 -2.67 3.26 -15.39
C GLY A 520 -2.25 3.05 -13.94
N THR A 521 -3.20 3.14 -13.00
CA THR A 521 -2.95 3.11 -11.55
C THR A 521 -3.44 1.82 -10.87
N GLY A 522 -4.37 1.12 -11.52
CA GLY A 522 -5.10 -0.02 -10.97
C GLY A 522 -6.15 0.35 -9.92
N ILE A 523 -6.38 1.65 -9.68
CA ILE A 523 -7.32 2.13 -8.68
C ILE A 523 -8.76 2.01 -9.22
N PRO A 524 -9.72 1.47 -8.45
CA PRO A 524 -11.12 1.50 -8.82
C PRO A 524 -11.60 2.94 -9.01
N CYS A 525 -12.39 3.16 -10.05
CA CYS A 525 -12.95 4.45 -10.41
C CYS A 525 -14.45 4.34 -10.52
N MET A 526 -15.15 5.39 -10.13
CA MET A 526 -16.56 5.54 -10.42
C MET A 526 -16.73 6.47 -11.64
N ASP A 527 -17.30 5.91 -12.69
CA ASP A 527 -17.63 6.60 -13.94
C ASP A 527 -19.14 6.87 -13.97
N VAL A 528 -19.48 8.16 -14.06
CA VAL A 528 -20.88 8.62 -14.11
C VAL A 528 -21.13 9.29 -15.45
N VAL A 529 -22.07 8.74 -16.21
CA VAL A 529 -22.55 9.32 -17.48
C VAL A 529 -23.90 9.97 -17.19
N VAL A 530 -23.96 11.30 -17.29
CA VAL A 530 -25.14 12.10 -16.94
C VAL A 530 -26.14 12.27 -18.09
N ALA A 531 -25.72 12.02 -19.33
CA ALA A 531 -26.57 12.07 -20.52
C ALA A 531 -25.99 11.23 -21.66
N SER A 532 -26.84 10.81 -22.59
CA SER A 532 -26.42 10.03 -23.77
C SER A 532 -25.41 10.82 -24.63
N GLY A 533 -24.33 10.16 -25.06
CA GLY A 533 -23.31 10.76 -25.93
C GLY A 533 -22.28 11.65 -25.22
N GLN A 534 -22.41 11.89 -23.91
CA GLN A 534 -21.41 12.62 -23.13
C GLN A 534 -20.32 11.71 -22.56
N PRO A 535 -19.08 12.23 -22.38
CA PRO A 535 -18.03 11.50 -21.71
C PRO A 535 -18.36 11.28 -20.23
N ALA A 536 -17.90 10.14 -19.68
CA ALA A 536 -18.08 9.85 -18.26
C ALA A 536 -17.28 10.84 -17.40
N VAL A 537 -17.91 11.34 -16.33
CA VAL A 537 -17.22 12.08 -15.28
C VAL A 537 -16.63 11.07 -14.30
N ARG A 538 -15.30 10.97 -14.29
CA ARG A 538 -14.55 10.00 -13.49
C ARG A 538 -14.18 10.53 -12.10
N PHE A 539 -14.31 9.66 -11.10
CA PHE A 539 -13.81 9.85 -9.73
C PHE A 539 -12.95 8.67 -9.27
N HIS A 540 -11.69 8.94 -8.88
CA HIS A 540 -10.78 7.91 -8.38
C HIS A 540 -11.13 7.52 -6.94
N MET A 541 -11.36 6.23 -6.72
CA MET A 541 -11.71 5.67 -5.42
C MET A 541 -10.47 5.09 -4.75
N THR A 542 -9.71 5.96 -4.10
CA THR A 542 -8.65 5.55 -3.17
C THR A 542 -9.26 4.89 -1.93
N PRO A 543 -8.51 4.06 -1.16
CA PRO A 543 -9.01 3.44 0.06
C PRO A 543 -9.60 4.45 1.06
N VAL A 544 -8.97 5.63 1.23
CA VAL A 544 -9.45 6.66 2.15
C VAL A 544 -10.80 7.24 1.70
N ARG A 545 -10.96 7.52 0.39
CA ARG A 545 -12.23 8.03 -0.15
C ARG A 545 -13.34 6.97 -0.11
N PHE A 546 -12.99 5.71 -0.31
CA PHE A 546 -13.93 4.59 -0.18
C PHE A 546 -14.40 4.43 1.27
N GLU A 547 -13.46 4.36 2.24
CA GLU A 547 -13.77 4.29 3.67
C GLU A 547 -14.66 5.47 4.11
N PHE A 548 -14.35 6.69 3.65
CA PHE A 548 -15.16 7.88 3.89
C PHE A 548 -16.61 7.67 3.43
N LEU A 549 -16.82 7.27 2.16
CA LEU A 549 -18.16 7.11 1.59
C LEU A 549 -18.95 6.00 2.29
N CYS A 550 -18.30 4.89 2.61
CA CYS A 550 -18.92 3.78 3.34
C CYS A 550 -19.38 4.22 4.74
N ARG A 551 -18.54 4.94 5.49
CA ARG A 551 -18.93 5.47 6.80
C ARG A 551 -20.08 6.48 6.72
N VAL A 552 -20.07 7.36 5.71
CA VAL A 552 -21.19 8.29 5.49
C VAL A 552 -22.47 7.52 5.12
N ALA A 553 -22.36 6.45 4.33
CA ALA A 553 -23.48 5.55 4.02
C ALA A 553 -24.04 4.85 5.27
N GLU A 554 -23.22 4.63 6.30
CA GLU A 554 -23.64 4.08 7.60
C GLU A 554 -24.19 5.15 8.57
N GLY A 555 -23.97 6.43 8.29
CA GLY A 555 -24.53 7.55 9.06
C GLY A 555 -23.50 8.43 9.77
N ALA A 556 -22.21 8.24 9.49
CA ALA A 556 -21.19 9.18 9.95
C ALA A 556 -21.41 10.56 9.32
N LEU A 557 -21.19 11.62 10.10
CA LEU A 557 -21.25 12.99 9.59
C LEU A 557 -20.02 13.24 8.68
N PRO A 558 -20.19 13.70 7.43
CA PRO A 558 -19.08 13.86 6.49
C PRO A 558 -17.94 14.74 7.03
N GLY A 559 -18.28 15.86 7.67
CA GLY A 559 -17.29 16.82 8.21
C GLY A 559 -16.52 16.34 9.45
N SER A 560 -16.95 15.27 10.12
CA SER A 560 -16.24 14.76 11.31
C SER A 560 -15.15 13.74 10.99
N PHE A 561 -15.08 13.25 9.75
CA PHE A 561 -14.09 12.23 9.35
C PHE A 561 -12.94 12.82 8.55
N SER A 562 -13.22 13.49 7.43
CA SER A 562 -12.19 14.13 6.61
C SER A 562 -12.77 15.27 5.76
N ASN A 563 -12.32 16.49 6.03
CA ASN A 563 -12.69 17.66 5.23
C ASN A 563 -12.11 17.59 3.81
N GLU A 564 -10.92 17.03 3.65
CA GLU A 564 -10.28 16.84 2.34
C GLU A 564 -11.13 15.93 1.44
N CYS A 565 -11.59 14.78 1.96
CA CYS A 565 -12.46 13.88 1.20
C CYS A 565 -13.81 14.52 0.87
N LEU A 566 -14.35 15.32 1.79
CA LEU A 566 -15.59 16.05 1.55
C LEU A 566 -15.41 17.07 0.42
N GLU A 567 -14.33 17.86 0.44
CA GLU A 567 -14.00 18.82 -0.62
C GLU A 567 -13.80 18.15 -1.98
N ASP A 568 -13.08 17.02 -2.03
CA ASP A 568 -12.91 16.21 -3.24
C ASP A 568 -14.25 15.76 -3.83
N LEU A 569 -15.18 15.30 -2.99
CA LEU A 569 -16.50 14.85 -3.40
C LEU A 569 -17.41 16.00 -3.84
N LEU A 570 -17.30 17.17 -3.20
CA LEU A 570 -18.01 18.38 -3.63
C LEU A 570 -17.46 18.91 -4.96
N ALA A 571 -16.16 18.82 -5.20
CA ALA A 571 -15.57 19.12 -6.50
C ALA A 571 -16.04 18.13 -7.59
N PHE A 572 -16.13 16.84 -7.25
CA PHE A 572 -16.70 15.83 -8.14
C PHE A 572 -18.18 16.12 -8.45
N LYS A 573 -18.99 16.47 -7.45
CA LYS A 573 -20.37 16.93 -7.61
C LYS A 573 -20.48 18.12 -8.55
N ALA A 574 -19.63 19.14 -8.38
CA ALA A 574 -19.63 20.32 -9.25
C ALA A 574 -19.35 19.97 -10.72
N ARG A 575 -18.45 19.02 -10.99
CA ARG A 575 -18.20 18.51 -12.35
C ARG A 575 -19.42 17.81 -12.94
N LEU A 576 -20.16 17.04 -12.14
CA LEU A 576 -21.41 16.39 -12.56
C LEU A 576 -22.49 17.42 -12.88
N LEU A 577 -22.63 18.45 -12.05
CA LEU A 577 -23.57 19.55 -12.28
C LEU A 577 -23.25 20.29 -13.59
N GLY A 578 -21.99 20.59 -13.85
CA GLY A 578 -21.56 21.22 -15.10
C GLY A 578 -21.83 20.34 -16.34
N ALA A 579 -21.63 19.03 -16.23
CA ALA A 579 -21.95 18.08 -17.30
C ALA A 579 -23.47 18.02 -17.57
N ALA A 580 -24.28 17.99 -16.51
CA ALA A 580 -25.74 17.99 -16.60
C ALA A 580 -26.30 19.30 -17.17
N GLU A 581 -25.71 20.45 -16.82
CA GLU A 581 -26.06 21.74 -17.42
C GLU A 581 -25.75 21.78 -18.91
N THR A 582 -24.58 21.26 -19.31
CA THR A 582 -24.17 21.18 -20.72
C THR A 582 -25.11 20.28 -21.53
N ALA A 583 -25.54 19.15 -20.95
CA ALA A 583 -26.50 18.24 -21.59
C ALA A 583 -27.84 18.92 -21.89
N ARG A 584 -28.38 19.65 -20.90
CA ARG A 584 -29.67 20.36 -21.05
C ARG A 584 -29.62 21.48 -22.09
N LYS A 585 -28.50 22.22 -22.18
CA LYS A 585 -28.31 23.23 -23.22
C LYS A 585 -28.34 22.61 -24.61
N ALA A 586 -27.66 21.48 -24.80
CA ALA A 586 -27.67 20.76 -26.07
C ALA A 586 -29.09 20.26 -26.45
N GLU A 587 -29.85 19.70 -25.50
CA GLU A 587 -31.24 19.29 -25.73
C GLU A 587 -32.15 20.47 -26.10
N SER A 588 -31.93 21.66 -25.51
CA SER A 588 -32.69 22.86 -25.84
C SER A 588 -32.36 23.45 -27.22
N GLU A 589 -31.14 23.26 -27.71
CA GLU A 589 -30.69 23.73 -29.03
C GLU A 589 -31.18 22.81 -30.17
N ASP A 590 -31.28 21.49 -29.93
CA ASP A 590 -31.81 20.50 -30.88
C ASP A 590 -33.36 20.53 -30.98
N SER A 591 -34.04 21.02 -29.94
CA SER A 591 -35.49 21.23 -29.90
C SER A 591 -35.89 22.50 -30.65
N SER A 592 -35.85 22.47 -31.98
CA SER A 592 -36.41 23.55 -32.81
C SER A 592 -37.95 23.54 -32.78
N ALA A 593 -38.59 24.20 -31.81
CA ALA A 593 -39.93 24.81 -31.94
C ALA A 593 -40.46 25.36 -30.59
N TRP A 594 -40.80 26.65 -30.58
CA TRP A 594 -41.99 27.23 -29.94
C TRP A 594 -42.57 26.50 -28.71
N ASP A 595 -42.20 26.91 -27.49
CA ASP A 595 -43.16 27.40 -26.46
C ASP A 595 -42.47 27.78 -25.13
N ASP A 596 -43.04 28.81 -24.49
CA ASP A 596 -42.92 29.23 -23.09
C ASP A 596 -41.53 29.57 -22.51
N ALA A 597 -40.97 30.72 -22.92
CA ALA A 597 -39.92 31.44 -22.19
C ALA A 597 -40.30 31.89 -20.76
N GLN A 598 -41.43 31.42 -20.22
CA GLN A 598 -42.01 31.80 -18.94
C GLN A 598 -42.21 30.62 -17.99
N THR A 599 -41.78 29.39 -18.30
CA THR A 599 -41.89 28.25 -17.35
C THR A 599 -40.53 27.79 -16.83
N LEU A 600 -40.46 27.54 -15.51
CA LEU A 600 -39.27 27.07 -14.80
C LEU A 600 -39.61 25.75 -14.09
N ASP A 601 -39.03 24.64 -14.54
CA ASP A 601 -39.20 23.33 -13.93
C ASP A 601 -38.16 23.10 -12.83
N LEU A 602 -38.64 22.97 -11.59
CA LEU A 602 -37.83 22.66 -10.42
C LEU A 602 -38.08 21.22 -9.96
N SER A 603 -37.02 20.47 -9.70
CA SER A 603 -37.11 19.14 -9.10
C SER A 603 -36.60 19.17 -7.67
N PHE A 604 -37.42 18.78 -6.70
CA PHE A 604 -37.05 18.67 -5.29
C PHE A 604 -36.87 17.20 -4.90
N ILE A 605 -35.96 16.94 -3.96
CA ILE A 605 -35.81 15.60 -3.36
C ILE A 605 -36.67 15.54 -2.10
N GLU A 606 -37.70 14.69 -2.13
CA GLU A 606 -38.51 14.36 -0.96
C GLU A 606 -38.08 13.01 -0.41
N VAL A 607 -37.81 12.95 0.90
CA VAL A 607 -37.42 11.71 1.59
C VAL A 607 -38.64 11.12 2.27
N ASN A 608 -38.92 9.85 2.01
CA ASN A 608 -39.99 9.14 2.68
C ASN A 608 -39.58 8.79 4.12
N ASP A 609 -40.28 9.36 5.10
CA ASP A 609 -40.00 9.18 6.54
C ASP A 609 -40.00 7.73 7.02
N ARG A 610 -40.67 6.80 6.31
CA ARG A 610 -40.78 5.40 6.74
C ARG A 610 -39.63 4.52 6.30
N ASN A 611 -39.02 4.80 5.14
CA ASN A 611 -38.00 3.93 4.53
C ASN A 611 -36.76 4.67 4.03
N GLY A 612 -36.69 6.00 4.22
CA GLY A 612 -35.57 6.85 3.82
C GLY A 612 -35.36 6.97 2.31
N GLN A 613 -36.28 6.46 1.49
CA GLN A 613 -36.16 6.53 0.04
C GLN A 613 -36.48 7.96 -0.43
N GLY A 614 -35.55 8.55 -1.18
CA GLY A 614 -35.71 9.79 -1.90
C GLY A 614 -36.49 9.59 -3.20
N ALA A 615 -37.41 10.50 -3.49
CA ALA A 615 -38.13 10.61 -4.76
C ALA A 615 -38.08 12.05 -5.27
N LEU A 616 -38.16 12.22 -6.60
CA LEU A 616 -38.23 13.54 -7.21
C LEU A 616 -39.66 14.07 -7.20
N HIS A 617 -39.85 15.24 -6.62
CA HIS A 617 -41.08 16.03 -6.70
C HIS A 617 -40.87 17.20 -7.66
N ARG A 618 -41.55 17.19 -8.81
CA ARG A 618 -41.40 18.22 -9.86
C ARG A 618 -42.45 19.32 -9.71
N VAL A 619 -42.01 20.56 -9.77
CA VAL A 619 -42.84 21.76 -9.67
C VAL A 619 -42.54 22.67 -10.86
N THR A 620 -43.55 22.95 -11.67
CA THR A 620 -43.45 23.92 -12.78
C THR A 620 -43.93 25.28 -12.30
N LEU A 621 -43.04 26.27 -12.28
CA LEU A 621 -43.35 27.65 -11.95
C LEU A 621 -43.54 28.47 -13.23
N ARG A 622 -44.56 29.34 -13.26
CA ARG A 622 -44.64 30.38 -14.28
C ARG A 622 -43.96 31.64 -13.76
N VAL A 623 -42.97 32.16 -14.48
CA VAL A 623 -42.30 33.43 -14.16
C VAL A 623 -43.21 34.56 -14.67
N PRO A 624 -43.81 35.37 -13.78
CA PRO A 624 -44.60 36.51 -14.19
C PRO A 624 -43.70 37.59 -14.80
N GLU A 625 -44.24 38.32 -15.79
CA GLU A 625 -43.55 39.41 -16.52
C GLU A 625 -43.00 40.52 -15.62
#